data_AF-A0A3D1LFG6-F1
#
_entry.id   AF-A0A3D1LFG6-F1
#
_cell.length_a   1.000
_cell.length_b   1.000
_cell.length_c   1.000
_cell.angle_alpha   90.00
_cell.angle_beta   90.00
_cell.angle_gamma   90.00
#
_symmetry.space_group_name_H-M   'P 1'
#
loop_
_entity.id
_entity.type
_entity.pdbx_description
1 polymer ?
#
loop_
_entity_poly.entity_id
_entity_poly.type
_entity_poly.pdbx_seq_one_letter_code
_entity_poly.pdbx_strand_id
1 'polypeptide(L)'
;MNDRIIKALSGFYYVQTPDGVVECRARGRFRKEGVSPLVGDFVRISRSGKSGTVEEILPRKNSFIRPAVANVDLLVLLASCAIPQTEPFLIDRVLA
;
A
#
# COMPACT_ATOMS: atom_id res chain seq x y z
N MET A 1 -12.59 -11.02 -6.06
CA MET A 1 -11.36 -10.48 -6.66
C MET A 1 -11.04 -9.19 -5.95
N ASN A 2 -9.96 -9.16 -5.16
CA ASN A 2 -9.20 -7.95 -4.82
C ASN A 2 -8.13 -8.36 -3.80
N ASP A 3 -7.18 -9.15 -4.29
CA ASP A 3 -6.02 -9.52 -3.47
C ASP A 3 -5.22 -8.24 -3.23
N ARG A 4 -5.09 -7.84 -1.96
CA ARG A 4 -4.54 -6.53 -1.59
C ARG A 4 -3.38 -6.68 -0.63
N ILE A 5 -2.27 -6.00 -0.89
CA ILE A 5 -1.16 -5.92 0.07
C ILE A 5 -1.62 -5.10 1.28
N ILE A 6 -1.69 -5.72 2.45
CA ILE A 6 -2.10 -5.04 3.70
C ILE A 6 -0.91 -4.76 4.63
N LYS A 7 0.24 -5.41 4.40
CA LYS A 7 1.48 -5.19 5.13
C LYS A 7 2.67 -5.51 4.25
N ALA A 8 3.74 -4.73 4.39
CA ALA A 8 5.04 -5.00 3.79
C ALA A 8 6.12 -4.93 4.87
N LEU A 9 6.92 -5.97 5.02
CA LEU A 9 7.97 -6.05 6.04
C LEU A 9 9.13 -6.90 5.54
N SER A 10 10.35 -6.35 5.56
CA SER A 10 11.59 -7.09 5.24
C SER A 10 11.56 -7.86 3.91
N GLY A 11 10.93 -7.30 2.88
CA GLY A 11 10.79 -7.92 1.55
C GLY A 11 9.67 -8.96 1.43
N PHE A 12 8.87 -9.15 2.49
CA PHE A 12 7.64 -9.92 2.47
C PHE A 12 6.43 -9.00 2.35
N TYR A 13 5.42 -9.49 1.64
CA TYR A 13 4.15 -8.81 1.38
C TYR A 13 3.02 -9.70 1.86
N TYR A 14 2.20 -9.20 2.78
CA TYR A 14 1.05 -9.92 3.30
C TYR A 14 -0.16 -9.50 2.49
N VAL A 15 -0.70 -10.44 1.74
CA VAL A 15 -1.78 -10.21 0.79
C VAL A 15 -3.07 -10.74 1.37
N GLN A 16 -4.02 -9.83 1.62
CA GLN A 16 -5.38 -10.20 1.98
C GLN A 16 -6.06 -10.77 0.72
N THR A 17 -6.52 -12.01 0.81
CA THR A 17 -7.31 -12.70 -0.22
C THR A 17 -8.69 -13.03 0.33
N PRO A 18 -9.65 -13.53 -0.49
CA PRO A 18 -10.93 -14.03 0.03
C PRO A 18 -10.79 -15.15 1.06
N ASP A 19 -9.74 -15.98 0.96
CA ASP A 19 -9.52 -17.14 1.84
C ASP A 19 -8.65 -16.80 3.06
N GLY A 20 -8.28 -15.53 3.25
CA GLY A 20 -7.41 -15.07 4.34
C GLY A 20 -6.10 -14.45 3.86
N VAL A 21 -5.18 -14.23 4.81
CA VAL A 21 -3.91 -13.54 4.57
C VAL A 21 -2.84 -14.52 4.12
N VAL A 22 -2.16 -14.21 3.02
CA VAL A 22 -1.06 -15.01 2.46
C VAL A 22 0.24 -14.22 2.56
N GLU A 23 1.27 -14.82 3.16
CA GLU A 23 2.62 -14.26 3.12
C GLU A 23 3.26 -14.52 1.75
N CYS A 24 3.65 -13.45 1.07
CA CYS A 24 4.14 -13.49 -0.29
C CYS A 24 5.53 -12.86 -0.43
N ARG A 25 6.31 -13.33 -1.40
CA ARG A 25 7.49 -12.61 -1.90
C ARG A 25 7.20 -12.00 -3.27
N ALA A 26 7.87 -10.90 -3.59
CA ALA A 26 7.78 -10.30 -4.91
C ALA A 26 8.65 -11.04 -5.93
N ARG A 27 8.15 -11.23 -7.16
CA ARG A 27 9.01 -11.69 -8.27
C ARG A 27 10.20 -10.76 -8.46
N GLY A 28 11.37 -11.33 -8.76
CA GLY A 28 12.59 -10.56 -9.00
C GLY A 28 12.51 -9.58 -10.18
N ARG A 29 11.55 -9.79 -11.11
CA ARG A 29 11.28 -8.89 -12.24
C ARG A 29 11.01 -7.46 -11.81
N PHE A 30 10.28 -7.27 -10.70
CA PHE A 30 9.95 -5.95 -10.17
C PHE A 30 11.18 -5.10 -9.86
N ARG A 31 12.27 -5.71 -9.37
CA ARG A 31 13.54 -5.00 -9.15
C ARG A 31 14.18 -4.53 -10.45
N LYS A 32 14.08 -5.32 -11.52
CA LYS A 32 14.62 -4.95 -12.84
C LYS A 32 13.84 -3.80 -13.48
N GLU A 33 12.53 -3.74 -13.21
CA GLU A 33 11.63 -2.70 -13.73
C GLU A 33 11.59 -1.45 -12.85
N GLY A 34 12.31 -1.43 -11.72
CA GLY A 34 12.30 -0.32 -10.77
C GLY A 34 10.96 -0.13 -10.04
N VAL A 35 10.04 -1.10 -10.16
CA VAL A 35 8.72 -1.06 -9.52
C VAL A 35 8.80 -1.81 -8.21
N SER A 36 8.45 -1.18 -7.10
CA SER A 36 8.30 -1.85 -5.80
C SER A 36 6.82 -2.04 -5.48
N PRO A 37 6.38 -3.25 -5.04
CA PRO A 37 5.06 -3.42 -4.48
C PRO A 37 4.91 -2.58 -3.20
N LEU A 38 3.74 -1.95 -3.05
CA LEU A 38 3.39 -1.07 -1.95
C LEU A 38 2.22 -1.63 -1.16
N VAL A 39 2.12 -1.24 0.11
CA VAL A 39 0.88 -1.45 0.87
C VAL A 39 -0.25 -0.72 0.16
N GLY A 40 -1.39 -1.39 0.03
CA GLY A 40 -2.56 -0.90 -0.69
C GLY A 40 -2.63 -1.31 -2.16
N ASP A 41 -1.56 -1.85 -2.75
CA ASP A 41 -1.59 -2.41 -4.11
C ASP A 41 -2.59 -3.56 -4.21
N PHE A 42 -3.36 -3.54 -5.30
CA PHE A 42 -4.07 -4.73 -5.78
C PHE A 42 -3.12 -5.56 -6.62
N VAL A 43 -3.10 -6.86 -6.37
CA VAL A 43 -2.11 -7.76 -6.97
C VAL A 43 -2.75 -9.03 -7.49
N ARG A 44 -2.03 -9.77 -8.33
CA ARG A 44 -2.27 -11.20 -8.55
C ARG A 44 -1.17 -11.98 -7.86
N ILE A 45 -1.56 -13.04 -7.16
CA ILE A 45 -0.61 -13.94 -6.50
C ILE A 45 -0.74 -15.36 -7.03
N SER A 46 0.38 -16.08 -7.04
CA SER A 46 0.40 -17.54 -7.13
C SER A 46 0.66 -18.13 -5.75
N ARG A 47 0.07 -19.30 -5.44
CA ARG A 47 0.26 -20.01 -4.17
C ARG A 47 1.15 -21.23 -4.36
N SER A 48 2.04 -21.47 -3.39
CA SER A 48 2.83 -22.70 -3.26
C SER A 48 2.82 -23.13 -1.80
N GLY A 49 1.94 -24.08 -1.47
CA GLY A 49 1.68 -24.47 -0.08
C GLY A 49 1.13 -23.30 0.74
N LYS A 50 1.83 -22.94 1.82
CA LYS A 50 1.44 -21.85 2.75
C LYS A 50 1.96 -20.46 2.33
N SER A 51 2.82 -20.38 1.31
CA SER A 51 3.44 -19.14 0.85
C SER A 51 2.94 -18.75 -0.54
N GLY A 52 3.10 -17.49 -0.90
CA GLY A 52 2.75 -17.00 -2.22
C GLY A 52 3.85 -16.20 -2.91
N THR A 53 3.63 -15.92 -4.18
CA THR A 53 4.45 -14.99 -4.96
C THR A 53 3.56 -13.92 -5.56
N VAL A 54 3.94 -12.65 -5.41
CA VAL A 54 3.31 -11.54 -6.13
C VAL A 54 3.79 -11.61 -7.58
N GLU A 55 2.84 -11.86 -8.47
CA GLU A 55 3.07 -12.08 -9.91
C GLU A 55 2.93 -10.77 -10.68
N GLU A 56 1.92 -9.98 -10.33
CA GLU A 56 1.53 -8.77 -11.03
C GLU A 56 1.01 -7.74 -10.02
N ILE A 57 1.37 -6.47 -10.21
CA ILE A 57 0.75 -5.33 -9.55
C ILE A 57 -0.24 -4.74 -10.54
N LEU A 58 -1.51 -4.66 -10.15
CA LEU A 58 -2.56 -4.09 -10.98
C LEU A 58 -2.42 -2.56 -11.04
N PRO A 59 -3.02 -1.89 -12.05
CA PRO A 59 -2.92 -0.44 -12.19
C PRO A 59 -3.32 0.31 -10.91
N ARG A 60 -2.46 1.23 -10.49
CA ARG A 60 -2.70 2.08 -9.32
C ARG A 60 -3.57 3.26 -9.72
N LYS A 61 -4.59 3.59 -8.91
CA LYS A 61 -5.32 4.86 -9.06
C LYS A 61 -4.53 6.06 -8.53
N ASN A 62 -3.70 5.85 -7.52
CA ASN A 62 -2.81 6.83 -6.90
C ASN A 62 -1.71 6.11 -6.10
N SER A 63 -0.65 6.84 -5.78
CA SER A 63 0.42 6.39 -4.88
C SER A 63 1.07 7.56 -4.15
N PHE A 64 1.39 7.36 -2.89
CA PHE A 64 2.08 8.30 -2.03
C PHE A 64 3.51 7.84 -1.80
N ILE A 65 4.41 8.80 -1.68
CA ILE A 65 5.82 8.54 -1.35
C ILE A 65 5.99 8.39 0.18
N ARG A 66 5.22 9.15 0.97
CA ARG A 66 5.26 9.14 2.44
C ARG A 66 3.85 9.28 3.05
N PRO A 67 3.35 8.25 3.77
CA PRO A 67 3.89 6.89 3.79
C PRO A 67 3.85 6.27 2.39
N ALA A 68 4.70 5.27 2.12
CA ALA A 68 4.74 4.60 0.83
C ALA A 68 3.53 3.66 0.68
N VAL A 69 2.41 4.19 0.18
CA VAL A 69 1.12 3.50 0.06
C VAL A 69 0.44 3.81 -1.26
N ALA A 70 -0.35 2.87 -1.77
CA ALA A 70 -1.10 3.00 -3.01
C ALA A 70 -2.61 2.82 -2.80
N ASN A 71 -3.39 3.31 -3.76
CA ASN A 71 -4.83 3.13 -3.83
C ASN A 71 -5.58 3.61 -2.59
N VAL A 72 -5.23 4.79 -2.09
CA VAL A 72 -5.94 5.45 -0.98
C VAL A 72 -7.23 6.08 -1.51
N ASP A 73 -8.34 5.87 -0.81
CA ASP A 73 -9.66 6.45 -1.13
C ASP A 73 -9.93 7.77 -0.40
N LEU A 74 -9.47 7.86 0.85
CA LEU A 74 -9.78 8.97 1.75
C LEU A 74 -8.52 9.38 2.53
N LEU A 75 -8.24 10.67 2.53
CA LEU A 75 -7.28 11.30 3.43
C LEU A 75 -8.07 12.00 4.54
N VAL A 76 -7.86 11.61 5.78
CA VAL A 76 -8.49 12.24 6.95
C VAL A 76 -7.46 13.15 7.61
N LEU A 77 -7.74 14.46 7.61
CA LEU A 77 -6.90 15.46 8.25
C LEU A 77 -7.46 15.80 9.63
N LEU A 78 -6.60 15.75 10.63
CA LEU A 78 -6.92 16.15 12.00
C LEU A 78 -6.22 17.47 12.29
N ALA A 79 -7.00 18.45 12.71
CA ALA A 79 -6.54 19.77 13.14
C ALA A 79 -7.17 20.11 14.50
N SER A 80 -6.45 20.86 15.32
CA SER A 80 -6.91 21.27 16.65
C SER A 80 -7.30 22.73 16.66
N CYS A 81 -8.51 23.02 17.15
CA CYS A 81 -8.96 24.37 17.49
C CYS A 81 -8.59 24.79 18.93
N ALA A 82 -7.97 23.89 19.70
CA ALA A 82 -7.46 24.12 21.05
C ALA A 82 -5.94 23.92 21.09
N ILE A 83 -5.29 24.06 22.25
CA ILE A 83 -3.84 23.94 22.37
C ILE A 83 -3.39 22.47 22.13
N PRO A 84 -2.41 22.20 21.24
CA PRO A 84 -1.76 23.15 20.33
C PRO A 84 -2.65 23.48 19.13
N GLN A 85 -2.93 24.78 18.91
CA GLN A 85 -3.83 25.19 17.83
C GLN A 85 -3.13 24.99 16.49
N THR A 86 -3.81 24.32 15.56
CA THR A 86 -3.29 24.12 14.20
C THR A 86 -3.43 25.43 13.42
N GLU A 87 -2.31 25.93 12.92
CA GLU A 87 -2.31 27.08 12.00
C GLU A 87 -3.09 26.70 10.72
N PRO A 88 -4.15 27.44 10.34
CA PRO A 88 -5.01 27.07 9.20
C PRO A 88 -4.26 26.83 7.89
N PHE A 89 -3.19 27.61 7.64
CA PHE A 89 -2.34 27.43 6.47
C PHE A 89 -1.66 26.05 6.38
N LEU A 90 -1.44 25.37 7.52
CA LEU A 90 -0.92 24.00 7.51
C LEU A 90 -1.94 23.00 6.98
N ILE A 91 -3.24 23.26 7.13
CA ILE A 91 -4.30 22.42 6.56
C ILE A 91 -4.25 22.52 5.04
N ASP A 92 -4.19 23.75 4.51
CA ASP A 92 -4.10 24.02 3.07
C ASP A 92 -2.85 23.36 2.46
N ARG A 93 -1.71 23.45 3.17
CA ARG A 93 -0.45 22.84 2.72
C ARG A 93 -0.53 21.31 2.59
N VAL A 94 -1.33 20.64 3.41
CA VAL A 94 -1.48 19.18 3.32
C VAL A 94 -2.50 18.79 2.24
N LEU A 95 -3.42 19.68 1.88
CA LEU A 95 -4.42 19.47 0.83
C LEU A 95 -3.93 19.79 -0.60
N ALA A 96 -2.87 20.61 -0.72
CA ALA A 96 -2.24 20.96 -1.99
C ALA A 96 -1.51 19.79 -2.64
#